data_AF-A0A1B6GWB0-F1
#
_entry.id   AF-A0A1B6GWB0-F1
#
_cell.length_a   1.000
_cell.length_b   1.000
_cell.length_c   1.000
_cell.angle_alpha   90.00
_cell.angle_beta   90.00
_cell.angle_gamma   90.00
#
_symmetry.space_group_name_H-M   'P 1'
#
loop_
_entity.id
_entity.type
_entity.pdbx_description
1 polymer ?
#
loop_
_entity_poly.entity_id
_entity_poly.type
_entity_poly.pdbx_seq_one_letter_code
_entity_poly.pdbx_strand_id
1 'polypeptide(L)'
;PSGYLDLTQAYNVMIQGRLQPSDSEQARNTFLVYLNNADVSCEYVTTLCRGLCQEIPVNSQQERAKLDSCLAGLGTVTASMGAIVDYGLQQLRVSAIKPRVAPWVDTFLSLSHHLT
;
A
#
# COMPACT_ATOMS: atom_id res chain seq x y z
N PRO A 1 -53.00 -11.58 -6.50
CA PRO A 1 -52.64 -10.35 -7.22
C PRO A 1 -51.26 -9.86 -6.75
N SER A 2 -50.32 -9.94 -7.69
CA SER A 2 -48.98 -9.35 -7.80
C SER A 2 -48.49 -8.47 -6.63
N GLY A 3 -47.33 -8.72 -6.04
CA GLY A 3 -46.06 -8.75 -6.77
C GLY A 3 -45.40 -7.37 -6.87
N TYR A 4 -45.62 -6.50 -5.88
CA TYR A 4 -44.80 -5.30 -5.70
C TYR A 4 -43.75 -5.60 -4.64
N LEU A 5 -42.72 -6.34 -5.04
CA LEU A 5 -41.43 -6.26 -4.38
C LEU A 5 -41.05 -4.79 -4.46
N ASP A 6 -41.11 -4.08 -3.33
CA ASP A 6 -40.83 -2.64 -3.25
C ASP A 6 -39.40 -2.41 -3.74
N LEU A 7 -39.29 -2.11 -5.04
CA LEU A 7 -38.02 -1.93 -5.73
C LEU A 7 -37.20 -0.85 -5.03
N THR A 8 -37.85 0.10 -4.36
CA THR A 8 -37.21 1.18 -3.63
C THR A 8 -36.59 0.68 -2.34
N GLN A 9 -37.27 -0.17 -1.57
CA GLN A 9 -36.67 -0.85 -0.41
C GLN A 9 -35.57 -1.82 -0.81
N ALA A 10 -35.78 -2.62 -1.86
CA ALA A 10 -34.75 -3.54 -2.36
C ALA A 10 -33.52 -2.76 -2.84
N TYR A 11 -33.70 -1.67 -3.59
CA TYR A 11 -32.61 -0.81 -4.06
C TYR A 11 -31.88 -0.11 -2.91
N ASN A 12 -32.59 0.34 -1.88
CA ASN A 12 -31.97 0.91 -0.69
C ASN A 12 -31.15 -0.13 0.07
N VAL A 13 -31.63 -1.37 0.24
CA VAL A 13 -30.85 -2.46 0.87
C VAL A 13 -29.64 -2.86 0.02
N MET A 14 -29.74 -2.81 -1.32
CA MET A 14 -28.61 -3.07 -2.22
C MET A 14 -27.57 -1.94 -2.20
N ILE A 15 -27.99 -0.69 -2.04
CA ILE A 15 -27.08 0.46 -1.89
C ILE A 15 -26.46 0.51 -0.50
N GLN A 16 -27.21 0.15 0.55
CA GLN A 16 -26.73 0.12 1.94
C GLN A 16 -25.97 -1.16 2.28
N GLY A 17 -26.15 -2.23 1.49
CA GLY A 17 -25.34 -3.46 1.52
C GLY A 17 -24.00 -3.33 0.80
N ARG A 18 -23.67 -2.14 0.28
CA ARG A 18 -22.32 -1.85 -0.26
C ARG A 18 -21.33 -1.75 0.90
N LEU A 19 -20.64 -2.86 1.15
CA LEU A 19 -19.48 -3.00 2.04
C LEU A 19 -19.79 -2.60 3.48
N GLN A 20 -19.87 -3.58 4.39
CA GLN A 20 -19.91 -3.23 5.80
C GLN A 20 -18.66 -2.39 6.13
N PRO A 21 -18.79 -1.28 6.89
CA PRO A 21 -17.64 -0.44 7.24
C PRO A 21 -16.51 -1.24 7.91
N SER A 22 -16.83 -2.32 8.61
CA SER A 22 -15.87 -3.29 9.16
C SER A 22 -14.97 -3.93 8.09
N ASP A 23 -15.53 -4.32 6.94
CA ASP A 23 -14.79 -4.94 5.85
C ASP A 23 -13.83 -3.94 5.21
N SER A 24 -14.24 -2.67 5.13
CA SER A 24 -13.42 -1.59 4.58
C SER A 24 -12.22 -1.23 5.48
N GLU A 25 -12.40 -1.21 6.80
CA GLU A 25 -11.30 -0.99 7.74
C GLU A 25 -10.36 -2.19 7.82
N GLN A 26 -10.91 -3.41 7.79
CA GLN A 26 -10.09 -4.62 7.76
C GLN A 26 -9.26 -4.71 6.47
N ALA A 27 -9.85 -4.40 5.31
CA ALA A 27 -9.14 -4.35 4.04
C ALA A 27 -8.01 -3.29 4.06
N ARG A 28 -8.27 -2.11 4.63
CA ARG A 28 -7.26 -1.06 4.80
C ARG A 28 -6.11 -1.52 5.70
N ASN A 29 -6.41 -2.13 6.85
CA ASN A 29 -5.38 -2.62 7.77
C ASN A 29 -4.55 -3.73 7.11
N THR A 30 -5.20 -4.64 6.39
CA THR A 30 -4.54 -5.70 5.63
C THR A 30 -3.61 -5.13 4.57
N PHE A 31 -4.06 -4.12 3.82
CA PHE A 31 -3.25 -3.41 2.83
C PHE A 31 -2.01 -2.76 3.46
N LEU A 32 -2.17 -2.09 4.61
CA LEU A 32 -1.05 -1.50 5.35
C LEU A 32 -0.05 -2.55 5.83
N VAL A 33 -0.52 -3.69 6.33
CA VAL A 33 0.35 -4.81 6.72
C VAL A 33 1.15 -5.31 5.52
N TYR A 34 0.53 -5.46 4.35
CA TYR A 34 1.25 -5.88 3.14
C TYR A 34 2.28 -4.85 2.67
N LEU A 35 1.99 -3.55 2.73
CA LEU A 35 2.98 -2.51 2.40
C LEU A 35 4.17 -2.54 3.37
N ASN A 36 3.92 -2.65 4.67
CA ASN A 36 4.99 -2.76 5.67
C ASN A 36 5.83 -4.02 5.44
N ASN A 37 5.19 -5.16 5.13
CA ASN A 37 5.91 -6.39 4.84
C ASN A 37 6.77 -6.27 3.57
N ALA A 38 6.30 -5.56 2.55
CA ALA A 38 7.08 -5.30 1.35
C ALA A 38 8.30 -4.41 1.64
N ASP A 39 8.14 -3.38 2.47
CA ASP A 39 9.22 -2.49 2.90
C ASP A 39 10.30 -3.25 3.69
N VAL A 40 9.90 -4.03 4.71
CA VAL A 40 10.81 -4.87 5.48
C VAL A 40 11.50 -5.93 4.60
N SER A 41 10.79 -6.46 3.60
CA SER A 41 11.38 -7.41 2.64
C SER A 41 12.52 -6.78 1.83
N CYS A 42 12.45 -5.49 1.50
CA CYS A 42 13.55 -4.78 0.84
C CYS A 42 14.81 -4.76 1.72
N GLU A 43 14.66 -4.51 3.02
CA GLU A 43 15.78 -4.53 3.97
C GLU A 43 16.39 -5.93 4.10
N TYR A 44 15.55 -6.97 4.13
CA TYR A 44 16.00 -8.36 4.17
C TYR A 44 16.77 -8.74 2.92
N VAL A 45 16.27 -8.43 1.73
CA VAL A 45 16.98 -8.73 0.47
C VAL A 45 18.31 -7.98 0.41
N THR A 46 18.35 -6.71 0.82
CA THR A 46 19.59 -5.92 0.87
C THR A 46 20.61 -6.54 1.82
N THR A 47 20.17 -6.95 3.01
CA THR A 47 21.03 -7.59 4.01
C THR A 47 21.54 -8.94 3.53
N LEU A 48 20.67 -9.74 2.91
CA LEU A 48 21.02 -11.02 2.31
C LEU A 48 22.07 -10.86 1.20
N CYS A 49 21.88 -9.92 0.28
CA CYS A 49 22.84 -9.66 -0.79
C CYS A 49 24.22 -9.29 -0.23
N ARG A 50 24.26 -8.44 0.81
CA ARG A 50 25.51 -8.09 1.50
C ARG A 50 26.15 -9.30 2.18
N GLY A 51 25.36 -10.14 2.83
CA GLY A 51 25.86 -11.38 3.46
C GLY A 51 26.44 -12.35 2.43
N LEU A 52 25.74 -12.59 1.33
CA LEU A 52 26.22 -13.46 0.24
C LEU A 52 27.54 -12.96 -0.37
N CYS A 53 27.70 -11.66 -0.54
CA CYS A 53 28.98 -11.07 -0.99
C CYS A 53 30.14 -11.31 -0.01
N GLN A 54 29.87 -11.50 1.27
CA GLN A 54 30.89 -11.72 2.31
C GLN A 54 31.20 -13.21 2.51
N GLU A 55 30.19 -14.07 2.40
CA GLU A 55 30.31 -15.51 2.68
C GLU A 55 30.78 -16.32 1.48
N ILE A 56 30.47 -15.89 0.25
CA ILE A 56 30.85 -16.64 -0.95
C ILE A 56 32.30 -16.30 -1.31
N PRO A 57 33.24 -17.26 -1.22
CA PRO A 57 34.60 -17.03 -1.66
C PRO A 57 34.63 -16.87 -3.18
N VAL A 58 35.26 -15.79 -3.64
CA VAL A 58 35.41 -15.47 -5.06
C VAL A 58 36.89 -15.49 -5.40
N ASN A 59 37.31 -16.50 -6.16
CA ASN A 59 38.72 -16.76 -6.49
C ASN A 59 39.10 -16.30 -7.90
N SER A 60 38.12 -15.89 -8.71
CA SER A 60 38.34 -15.35 -10.05
C SER A 60 37.36 -14.24 -10.42
N GLN A 61 37.75 -13.41 -11.40
CA GLN A 61 36.88 -12.37 -11.94
C GLN A 61 35.62 -12.96 -12.60
N GLN A 62 35.70 -14.18 -13.16
CA GLN A 62 34.55 -14.85 -13.75
C GLN A 62 33.54 -15.30 -12.69
N GLU A 63 34.01 -15.80 -11.54
CA GLU A 63 33.15 -16.11 -10.39
C GLU A 63 32.49 -14.85 -9.83
N ARG A 64 33.24 -13.73 -9.77
CA ARG A 64 32.69 -12.44 -9.36
C ARG A 64 31.54 -12.01 -10.26
N ALA A 65 31.74 -12.07 -11.57
CA ALA A 65 30.73 -11.67 -12.54
C ALA A 65 29.46 -12.53 -12.46
N LYS A 66 29.59 -13.84 -12.19
CA LYS A 66 28.44 -14.73 -11.95
C LYS A 66 27.69 -14.34 -10.68
N LEU A 67 28.40 -14.08 -9.59
CA LEU A 67 27.81 -13.66 -8.33
C LEU A 67 27.06 -12.33 -8.49
N ASP A 68 27.70 -11.32 -9.09
CA ASP A 68 27.09 -10.02 -9.33
C ASP A 68 25.84 -10.15 -10.22
N SER A 69 25.88 -11.01 -11.24
CA SER A 69 24.71 -11.27 -12.10
C SER A 69 23.55 -11.93 -11.33
N CYS A 70 23.83 -12.84 -10.40
CA CYS A 70 22.79 -13.45 -9.55
C CYS A 70 22.17 -12.42 -8.62
N LEU A 71 22.99 -11.56 -8.00
CA LEU A 71 22.54 -10.54 -7.07
C LEU A 71 21.80 -9.39 -7.77
N ALA A 72 22.12 -9.09 -9.03
CA ALA A 72 21.42 -8.09 -9.83
C ALA A 72 19.91 -8.40 -9.98
N GLY A 73 19.55 -9.68 -10.07
CA GLY A 73 18.15 -10.12 -10.07
C GLY A 73 17.41 -9.74 -8.78
N LEU A 74 18.07 -9.94 -7.63
CA LEU A 74 17.53 -9.54 -6.32
C LEU A 74 17.42 -8.01 -6.17
N GLY A 75 18.37 -7.27 -6.74
CA GLY A 75 18.31 -5.81 -6.83
C GLY A 75 17.07 -5.32 -7.60
N THR A 76 16.72 -6.00 -8.70
CA THR A 76 15.52 -5.68 -9.49
C THR A 76 14.23 -5.94 -8.71
N VAL A 77 14.15 -7.04 -7.96
CA VAL A 77 13.00 -7.35 -7.10
C VAL A 77 12.85 -6.30 -6.00
N THR A 78 13.96 -5.90 -5.37
CA THR A 78 13.98 -4.85 -4.34
C THR A 78 13.48 -3.51 -4.90
N ALA A 79 13.95 -3.11 -6.08
CA ALA A 79 13.48 -1.89 -6.75
C ALA A 79 11.97 -1.96 -7.06
N SER A 80 11.48 -3.12 -7.48
CA SER A 80 10.06 -3.34 -7.78
C SER A 80 9.20 -3.27 -6.52
N MET A 81 9.64 -3.87 -5.41
CA MET A 81 8.97 -3.77 -4.11
C MET A 81 8.93 -2.31 -3.62
N GLY A 82 10.05 -1.57 -3.73
CA GLY A 82 10.09 -0.15 -3.40
C GLY A 82 9.07 0.68 -4.19
N ALA A 83 8.97 0.46 -5.51
CA ALA A 83 7.97 1.14 -6.34
C ALA A 83 6.52 0.80 -5.93
N ILE A 84 6.26 -0.45 -5.52
CA ILE A 84 4.95 -0.87 -5.00
C ILE A 84 4.63 -0.18 -3.68
N VAL A 85 5.61 -0.05 -2.77
CA VAL A 85 5.45 0.65 -1.50
C VAL A 85 5.10 2.12 -1.74
N ASP A 86 5.86 2.82 -2.58
CA ASP A 86 5.62 4.23 -2.91
C ASP A 86 4.24 4.44 -3.54
N TYR A 87 3.89 3.61 -4.52
CA TYR A 87 2.59 3.66 -5.17
C TYR A 87 1.45 3.38 -4.19
N GLY A 88 1.62 2.37 -3.33
CA GLY A 88 0.62 1.99 -2.33
C GLY A 88 0.38 3.09 -1.29
N LEU A 89 1.43 3.76 -0.82
CA LEU A 89 1.33 4.91 0.09
C LEU A 89 0.62 6.09 -0.57
N GLN A 90 0.93 6.37 -1.84
CA GLN A 90 0.23 7.40 -2.60
C GLN A 90 -1.26 7.08 -2.77
N GLN A 91 -1.62 5.82 -3.04
CA GLN A 91 -3.02 5.40 -3.12
C GLN A 91 -3.72 5.52 -1.76
N LEU A 92 -3.06 5.15 -0.66
CA LEU A 92 -3.61 5.31 0.68
C LEU A 92 -3.87 6.78 1.02
N ARG A 93 -2.93 7.67 0.66
CA ARG A 93 -3.07 9.11 0.84
C ARG A 93 -4.33 9.64 0.15
N VAL A 94 -4.55 9.26 -1.11
CA VAL A 94 -5.67 9.76 -1.91
C VAL A 94 -7.00 9.13 -1.47
N SER A 95 -7.03 7.84 -1.18
CA SER A 95 -8.26 7.09 -0.93
C SER A 95 -8.75 7.13 0.51
N ALA A 96 -7.85 7.21 1.51
CA ALA A 96 -8.21 7.09 2.91
C ALA A 96 -7.88 8.34 3.73
N ILE A 97 -6.73 8.97 3.49
CA ILE A 97 -6.27 10.12 4.29
C ILE A 97 -6.96 11.41 3.83
N LYS A 98 -6.87 11.74 2.53
CA LYS A 98 -7.42 12.98 1.98
C LYS A 98 -8.92 13.17 2.30
N PRO A 99 -9.81 12.17 2.13
CA PRO A 99 -11.23 12.34 2.44
C PRO A 99 -11.52 12.57 3.94
N ARG A 100 -10.64 12.12 4.84
CA ARG A 100 -10.77 12.32 6.29
C ARG A 100 -10.26 13.68 6.74
N VAL A 101 -9.18 14.16 6.13
CA VAL A 101 -8.56 15.44 6.48
C VAL A 101 -9.27 16.63 5.83
N ALA A 102 -9.78 16.47 4.60
CA ALA A 102 -10.41 17.55 3.85
C ALA A 102 -11.53 18.28 4.64
N PRO A 103 -12.48 17.58 5.31
CA PRO A 103 -13.53 18.25 6.07
C PRO A 103 -13.01 19.13 7.21
N TRP A 104 -11.87 18.79 7.81
CA TRP A 104 -11.26 19.60 8.87
C TRP A 104 -10.68 20.90 8.32
N VAL A 105 -10.04 20.81 7.14
CA VAL A 105 -9.54 21.99 6.41
C VAL A 105 -10.72 22.86 5.98
N ASP A 106 -11.76 22.27 5.43
CA ASP A 106 -12.97 22.99 5.00
C ASP A 106 -13.65 23.68 6.19
N THR A 107 -13.68 23.03 7.36
CA THR A 107 -14.20 23.62 8.59
C THR A 107 -13.41 24.85 8.99
N PHE A 108 -12.08 24.76 9.02
CA PHE A 108 -11.22 25.92 9.30
C PHE A 108 -11.49 27.07 8.32
N LEU A 109 -11.49 26.77 7.02
CA LEU A 109 -11.73 27.77 5.97
C LEU A 109 -13.12 28.43 6.06
N SER A 110 -14.11 27.76 6.65
CA SER A 110 -15.47 28.30 6.83
C SER A 110 -15.58 29.33 7.96
N LEU A 111 -14.60 29.43 8.86
CA LEU A 111 -14.62 30.36 9.98
C LEU A 111 -14.17 31.76 9.56
N SER A 112 -14.73 32.80 10.19
CA SER A 112 -14.21 34.16 10.04
C SER A 112 -12.85 34.27 10.73
N HIS A 113 -11.83 34.67 9.98
CA HIS A 113 -10.48 34.88 10.49
C HIS A 113 -10.19 36.36 10.81
N HIS A 114 -11.22 37.21 10.81
CA HIS A 114 -11.07 38.60 11.18
C HIS A 114 -11.13 38.72 12.70
N LEU A 115 -9.96 38.93 13.31
CA LEU A 115 -9.80 39.17 14.75
C LEU A 115 -9.62 40.67 14.97
N THR A 116 -10.51 41.27 15.77
CA THR A 116 -10.44 42.64 16.29
C THR A 116 -9.93 42.69 17.71
#